data_AF-A0AA42SRL5-F1
#
_entry.id   AF-A0AA42SRL5-F1
#
_cell.length_a   1.000
_cell.length_b   1.000
_cell.length_c   1.000
_cell.angle_alpha   90.00
_cell.angle_beta   90.00
_cell.angle_gamma   90.00
#
_symmetry.space_group_name_H-M   'P 1'
#
loop_
_entity.id
_entity.type
_entity.pdbx_description
1 polymer ?
#
loop_
_entity_poly.entity_id
_entity_poly.type
_entity_poly.pdbx_seq_one_letter_code
_entity_poly.pdbx_strand_id
1 'polypeptide(L)' 'MPEHTGTSTEPTAWIAARDAFHRHALGKCPDCYPPLGRYCITGADLRAIYDRTPWS' A
#
# COMPACT_ATOMS: atom_id res chain seq x y z
N MET A 1 -21.28 -24.73 -10.05
CA MET A 1 -20.84 -23.47 -9.42
C MET A 1 -19.48 -23.16 -10.02
N PRO A 2 -19.27 -22.11 -10.81
CA PRO A 2 -17.93 -21.83 -11.30
C PRO A 2 -17.10 -21.42 -10.09
N GLU A 3 -16.08 -22.20 -9.80
CA GLU A 3 -14.99 -21.85 -8.92
C GLU A 3 -14.47 -20.46 -9.24
N HIS A 4 -14.42 -19.59 -8.23
CA HIS A 4 -13.66 -18.36 -8.31
C HIS A 4 -12.20 -18.79 -8.35
N THR A 5 -11.63 -18.92 -9.56
CA THR A 5 -10.19 -18.98 -9.77
C THR A 5 -9.64 -17.68 -9.20
N GLY A 6 -9.24 -17.72 -7.93
CA GLY A 6 -8.45 -16.67 -7.31
C GLY A 6 -7.18 -16.58 -8.12
N THR A 7 -7.14 -15.64 -9.07
CA THR A 7 -5.91 -15.25 -9.72
C THR A 7 -4.98 -14.85 -8.59
N SER A 8 -3.99 -15.70 -8.29
CA SER A 8 -2.76 -15.27 -7.65
C SER A 8 -2.09 -14.35 -8.66
N THR A 9 -2.64 -13.14 -8.78
CA THR A 9 -1.96 -12.01 -9.38
C THR A 9 -0.78 -11.82 -8.44
N GLU A 10 0.35 -12.43 -8.78
CA GLU A 10 1.64 -12.06 -8.20
C GLU A 10 1.63 -10.53 -8.23
N PRO A 11 1.50 -9.88 -7.06
CA PRO A 11 1.29 -8.45 -7.04
C PRO A 11 2.51 -7.86 -7.71
N THR A 12 2.31 -7.11 -8.79
CA THR A 12 3.37 -6.25 -9.31
C THR A 12 3.97 -5.53 -8.11
N ALA A 13 5.29 -5.31 -8.07
CA ALA A 13 5.94 -4.70 -6.90
C ALA A 13 5.18 -3.44 -6.42
N TRP A 14 4.54 -2.72 -7.34
CA TRP A 14 3.64 -1.61 -7.05
C TRP A 14 2.40 -1.97 -6.22
N ILE A 15 1.69 -3.06 -6.53
CA ILE A 15 0.52 -3.52 -5.77
C ILE A 15 0.92 -3.87 -4.34
N ALA A 16 2.06 -4.55 -4.16
CA ALA A 16 2.59 -4.88 -2.83
C ALA A 16 2.96 -3.61 -2.03
N ALA A 17 3.66 -2.66 -2.67
CA ALA A 17 4.00 -1.38 -2.04
C ALA A 17 2.75 -0.56 -1.67
N ARG A 18 1.75 -0.53 -2.55
CA ARG A 18 0.46 0.12 -2.32
C ARG A 18 -0.28 -0.48 -1.13
N ASP A 19 -0.38 -1.81 -1.08
CA ASP A 19 -1.11 -2.49 -0.01
C ASP A 19 -0.42 -2.27 1.33
N ALA A 20 0.91 -2.36 1.38
CA ALA A 20 1.70 -2.08 2.58
C ALA A 20 1.47 -0.63 3.07
N PHE A 21 1.52 0.36 2.17
CA PHE A 21 1.26 1.76 2.50
C PHE A 21 -0.18 1.97 2.99
N HIS A 22 -1.19 1.49 2.26
CA HIS A 22 -2.59 1.67 2.62
C HIS A 22 -2.95 0.97 3.92
N ARG A 23 -2.49 -0.27 4.14
CA ARG A 23 -2.72 -1.01 5.38
C ARG A 23 -2.15 -0.29 6.59
N HIS A 24 -1.00 0.39 6.43
CA HIS A 24 -0.42 1.19 7.49
C HIS A 24 -1.18 2.51 7.70
N ALA A 25 -1.33 3.29 6.62
CA ALA A 25 -1.82 4.66 6.67
C ALA A 25 -3.33 4.77 6.88
N LEU A 26 -4.12 3.78 6.47
CA LEU A 26 -5.58 3.72 6.63
C LEU A 26 -6.02 2.71 7.70
N GLY A 27 -5.11 1.87 8.20
CA GLY A 27 -5.44 0.81 9.14
C GLY A 27 -5.22 1.21 10.61
N LYS A 28 -3.98 1.05 11.07
CA LYS A 28 -3.65 1.05 12.52
C LYS A 28 -2.84 2.25 12.99
N CYS A 29 -2.35 3.12 12.11
CA CYS A 29 -1.50 4.24 12.51
C CYS A 29 -2.32 5.52 12.72
N PRO A 30 -2.58 5.96 13.97
CA PRO A 30 -3.30 7.21 14.24
C PRO A 30 -2.49 8.46 13.88
N ASP A 31 -1.16 8.34 13.82
CA ASP A 31 -0.28 9.43 13.39
C ASP A 31 -0.29 9.65 11.88
N CYS A 32 -0.73 8.66 11.10
CA CYS A 32 -0.92 8.82 9.68
C CYS A 32 -2.31 9.41 9.41
N TYR A 33 -2.32 10.55 8.73
CA TYR A 33 -3.53 11.17 8.22
C TYR A 33 -3.29 11.60 6.77
N PRO A 34 -3.50 10.67 5.81
CA PRO A 34 -3.31 10.92 4.38
C PRO A 34 -4.02 12.16 3.84
N PRO A 35 -5.24 12.53 4.28
CA PRO A 35 -5.92 13.72 3.77
C PRO A 35 -5.16 15.04 4.00
N LEU A 36 -4.32 15.12 5.05
CA LEU A 36 -3.47 16.28 5.31
C LEU A 36 -1.99 16.00 4.98
N GLY A 37 -1.68 14.88 4.32
CA GLY A 37 -0.31 14.50 4.02
C GLY A 37 0.55 14.23 5.26
N ARG A 38 -0.07 13.96 6.42
CA ARG A 38 0.65 13.63 7.66
C ARG A 38 0.96 12.13 7.66
N TYR A 39 2.23 11.79 7.86
CA TYR A 39 2.69 10.41 7.98
C TYR A 39 3.67 10.27 9.15
N CYS A 40 3.61 9.16 9.86
CA CYS A 40 4.68 8.78 10.78
C CYS A 40 5.93 8.34 9.98
N ILE A 41 7.06 8.12 10.66
CA ILE A 41 8.31 7.75 9.98
C ILE A 41 8.17 6.49 9.10
N THR A 42 7.44 5.48 9.59
CA THR A 42 7.15 4.24 8.85
C THR A 42 6.20 4.49 7.67
N GLY A 43 5.17 5.30 7.86
CA GLY A 43 4.24 5.67 6.79
C GLY A 43 4.93 6.47 5.68
N ALA A 44 5.89 7.33 6.03
CA ALA A 44 6.70 8.09 5.08
C ALA A 44 7.64 7.19 4.27
N ASP A 45 8.28 6.21 4.91
CA ASP A 45 9.11 5.21 4.24
C ASP A 45 8.28 4.35 3.26
N LEU A 46 7.13 3.84 3.71
CA LEU A 46 6.18 3.11 2.85
C LEU A 46 5.67 3.96 1.69
N ARG A 47 5.41 5.25 1.93
CA ARG A 47 5.01 6.19 0.89
C ARG A 47 6.12 6.40 -0.14
N ALA A 48 7.37 6.56 0.30
CA ALA A 48 8.51 6.68 -0.59
C ALA A 48 8.74 5.41 -1.42
N ILE A 49 8.54 4.22 -0.83
CA ILE A 49 8.58 2.95 -1.55
C ILE A 49 7.45 2.86 -2.58
N TYR A 50 6.23 3.29 -2.23
CA TYR A 50 5.12 3.34 -3.16
C TYR A 50 5.37 4.28 -4.34
N ASP A 51 5.84 5.51 -4.08
CA ASP A 51 6.13 6.52 -5.11
C ASP A 51 7.30 6.11 -6.03
N ARG A 52 8.34 5.46 -5.49
CA ARG A 52 9.50 5.02 -6.29
C ARG A 52 9.25 3.73 -7.07
N THR A 53 8.17 3.00 -6.77
CA THR A 53 7.88 1.74 -7.45
C THR A 53 7.15 2.06 -8.75
N PRO A 54 7.76 1.84 -9.93
CA PRO A 54 7.07 2.08 -11.18
C PRO A 54 5.90 1.11 -11.33
N TRP A 55 4.75 1.64 -11.74
CA TRP A 55 3.69 0.83 -12.33
C TRP A 55 4.19 0.45 -13.72
N SER A 56 4.66 -0.78 -13.89
CA SER A 56 4.94 -1.37 -15.21
C SER A 56 3.96 -2.49 -15.51
#